data_AF-A0A226D3R6-F1
#
_entry.id   AF-A0A226D3R6-F1
#
_cell.length_a   1.000
_cell.length_b   1.000
_cell.length_c   1.000
_cell.angle_alpha   90.00
_cell.angle_beta   90.00
_cell.angle_gamma   90.00
#
_symmetry.space_group_name_H-M   'P 1'
#
loop_
_entity.id
_entity.type
_entity.pdbx_description
1 polymer ?
#
loop_
_entity_poly.entity_id
_entity_poly.type
_entity_poly.pdbx_seq_one_letter_code
_entity_poly.pdbx_strand_id
1 'polypeptide(L)'
;MYTKLFYKLIYISGKLFSLLGPLGMNFNPSTQKFVGTPKLRKLQLYGCLSLTLQMIICCWRTYEVFTDYPGGSYNPSFHICFGFSFIMVIACFPLWLLYFKQDELKNGINRAMRYSVQFQGNWMPKYIPEKSFYSRAIDLVLLPNIFFTSCGPWTSFGFFLMAPDTPVFAHTILPKTMTETMMGYLAYNVALMTDLFFFFGTAVTVWGLILAFGSLSATFVFPICSMIGRELQFRPQLENREKLLSNFVNVHHEYNCVQLLHREVMDVMGFIVLYTHGMFGQFCLYCNFTIIKEWDRLDLHSLLLFTVWTLTTQIMWGLALEIGGRLDSNLKKIPKSWKKIKTESPQDKRLITQVRRSCRPLNFGAEGIFSIKRNTILKFLRGIVKGTFRALLTIGK
;
A
#
# COMPACT_ATOMS: atom_id res chain seq x y z
N MET A 1 -7.23 -1.35 -21.88
CA MET A 1 -7.53 -2.41 -20.90
C MET A 1 -8.46 -1.95 -19.79
N TYR A 2 -8.69 -0.64 -19.69
CA TYR A 2 -9.41 0.00 -18.61
C TYR A 2 -10.81 0.41 -19.06
N THR A 3 -11.77 0.43 -18.14
CA THR A 3 -13.13 0.92 -18.42
C THR A 3 -13.13 2.46 -18.45
N LYS A 4 -14.23 3.06 -18.92
CA LYS A 4 -14.47 4.50 -18.75
C LYS A 4 -14.58 4.91 -17.26
N LEU A 5 -15.11 4.02 -16.42
CA LEU A 5 -15.24 4.25 -14.98
C LEU A 5 -13.87 4.31 -14.31
N PHE A 6 -12.94 3.43 -14.68
CA PHE A 6 -11.56 3.42 -14.16
C PHE A 6 -10.91 4.81 -14.24
N TYR A 7 -10.95 5.45 -15.41
CA TYR A 7 -10.32 6.75 -15.59
C TYR A 7 -10.96 7.84 -14.72
N LYS A 8 -12.28 7.77 -14.49
CA LYS A 8 -12.97 8.66 -13.56
C LYS A 8 -12.53 8.38 -12.12
N LEU A 9 -12.45 7.12 -11.71
CA LEU A 9 -12.04 6.73 -10.37
C LEU A 9 -10.59 7.13 -10.09
N ILE A 10 -9.66 6.87 -11.02
CA ILE A 10 -8.26 7.30 -10.88
C ILE A 10 -8.10 8.81 -10.89
N TYR A 11 -8.92 9.54 -11.64
CA TYR A 11 -8.95 11.00 -11.56
C TYR A 11 -9.41 11.48 -10.17
N ILE A 12 -10.46 10.89 -9.61
CA ILE A 12 -10.95 11.20 -8.26
C ILE A 12 -9.86 10.87 -7.23
N SER A 13 -9.27 9.67 -7.27
CA SER A 13 -8.14 9.30 -6.42
C SER A 13 -6.99 10.31 -6.56
N GLY A 14 -6.61 10.65 -7.79
CA GLY A 14 -5.56 11.64 -8.11
C GLY A 14 -5.80 13.00 -7.46
N LYS A 15 -7.05 13.47 -7.51
CA LYS A 15 -7.45 14.72 -6.86
C LYS A 15 -7.36 14.63 -5.34
N LEU A 16 -7.80 13.53 -4.75
CA LEU A 16 -7.69 13.28 -3.31
C LEU A 16 -6.23 13.25 -2.86
N PHE A 17 -5.32 12.61 -3.60
CA PHE A 17 -3.87 12.66 -3.29
C PHE A 17 -3.27 14.04 -3.43
N SER A 18 -3.76 14.83 -4.37
CA SER A 18 -3.22 16.15 -4.65
C SER A 18 -3.62 17.21 -3.63
N LEU A 19 -4.64 16.96 -2.80
CA LEU A 19 -5.14 17.92 -1.80
C LEU A 19 -4.12 18.20 -0.69
N LEU A 20 -3.44 17.16 -0.19
CA LEU A 20 -2.47 17.29 0.92
C LEU A 20 -1.12 16.61 0.64
N GLY A 21 -0.86 16.28 -0.62
CA GLY A 21 0.47 15.92 -1.10
C GLY A 21 1.02 14.52 -0.79
N PRO A 22 0.28 13.45 -0.39
CA PRO A 22 0.89 12.12 -0.31
C PRO A 22 1.56 11.66 -1.62
N LEU A 23 1.16 12.22 -2.76
CA LEU A 23 1.84 12.08 -4.05
C LEU A 23 2.04 13.43 -4.73
N GLY A 24 3.25 13.70 -5.22
CA GLY A 24 3.57 14.89 -6.01
C GLY A 24 3.12 14.82 -7.47
N MET A 25 2.15 13.97 -7.79
CA MET A 25 1.60 13.77 -9.13
C MET A 25 0.07 13.69 -9.12
N ASN A 26 -0.56 14.14 -10.20
CA ASN A 26 -2.00 14.07 -10.41
C ASN A 26 -2.32 13.39 -11.74
N PHE A 27 -3.48 12.76 -11.85
CA PHE A 27 -3.93 12.16 -13.10
C PHE A 27 -4.60 13.20 -13.99
N ASN A 28 -4.11 13.35 -15.22
CA ASN A 28 -4.74 14.19 -16.24
C ASN A 28 -5.70 13.36 -17.10
N PRO A 29 -7.02 13.61 -17.04
CA PRO A 29 -8.02 12.84 -17.78
C PRO A 29 -7.95 13.03 -19.30
N SER A 30 -7.45 14.17 -19.80
CA SER A 30 -7.35 14.42 -21.25
C SER A 30 -6.22 13.61 -21.87
N THR A 31 -5.06 13.59 -21.22
CA THR A 31 -3.88 12.84 -21.71
C THR A 31 -3.84 11.39 -21.21
N GLN A 32 -4.72 11.03 -20.26
CA GLN A 32 -4.74 9.74 -19.56
C GLN A 32 -3.38 9.36 -18.95
N LYS A 33 -2.71 10.34 -18.34
CA LYS A 33 -1.36 10.19 -17.77
C LYS A 33 -1.26 10.86 -16.42
N PHE A 34 -0.43 10.29 -15.54
CA PHE A 34 0.05 10.96 -14.34
C PHE A 34 1.04 12.06 -14.72
N VAL A 35 0.78 13.27 -14.25
CA VAL A 35 1.61 14.45 -14.46
C VAL A 35 2.10 14.96 -13.11
N GLY A 36 3.39 15.24 -13.01
CA GLY A 36 3.99 15.91 -11.85
C GLY A 36 4.13 17.40 -12.14
N THR A 37 3.91 18.24 -11.12
CA THR A 37 4.19 19.69 -11.21
C THR A 37 5.07 20.10 -10.03
N PRO A 38 5.88 21.17 -10.15
CA PRO A 38 6.68 21.68 -9.03
C PRO A 38 5.82 22.00 -7.80
N LYS A 39 4.60 22.51 -8.00
CA LYS A 39 3.64 22.77 -6.93
C LYS A 39 3.25 21.50 -6.16
N LEU A 40 2.92 20.42 -6.88
CA LEU A 40 2.55 19.14 -6.24
C LEU A 40 3.75 18.51 -5.52
N ARG A 41 4.95 18.59 -6.11
CA ARG A 41 6.19 18.11 -5.46
C ARG A 41 6.50 18.88 -4.18
N LYS A 42 6.31 20.21 -4.20
CA LYS A 42 6.46 21.06 -3.01
C LYS A 42 5.42 20.71 -1.94
N LEU A 43 4.17 20.44 -2.33
CA LEU A 43 3.13 19.99 -1.40
C LEU A 43 3.47 18.62 -0.80
N GLN A 44 4.01 17.68 -1.59
CA GLN A 44 4.48 16.41 -1.07
C GLN A 44 5.64 16.58 -0.09
N LEU A 45 6.58 17.48 -0.35
CA LEU A 45 7.64 17.80 0.60
C LEU A 45 7.06 18.29 1.93
N TYR A 46 6.04 19.17 1.90
CA TYR A 46 5.35 19.58 3.12
C TYR A 46 4.66 18.43 3.83
N GLY A 47 4.03 17.50 3.10
CA GLY A 47 3.50 16.27 3.67
C GLY A 47 4.58 15.41 4.34
N CYS A 48 5.74 15.23 3.69
CA CYS A 48 6.89 14.51 4.26
C CYS A 48 7.38 15.16 5.55
N LEU A 49 7.59 16.49 5.54
CA LEU A 49 8.07 17.24 6.70
C LEU A 49 7.05 17.22 7.84
N SER A 50 5.77 17.43 7.55
CA SER A 50 4.67 17.37 8.50
C SER A 50 4.59 15.99 9.18
N LEU A 51 4.60 14.92 8.39
CA LEU A 51 4.55 13.56 8.93
C LEU A 51 5.80 13.22 9.74
N THR A 52 6.98 13.69 9.33
CA THR A 52 8.23 13.49 10.08
C THR A 52 8.20 14.23 11.41
N LEU A 53 7.71 15.48 11.43
CA LEU A 53 7.55 16.25 12.66
C LEU A 53 6.55 15.58 13.60
N GLN A 54 5.38 15.15 13.09
CA GLN A 54 4.41 14.40 13.89
C GLN A 54 4.99 13.09 14.43
N MET A 55 5.78 12.36 13.63
CA MET A 55 6.49 11.16 14.07
C MET A 55 7.43 11.46 15.24
N ILE A 56 8.23 12.54 15.15
CA ILE A 56 9.14 12.96 16.22
C ILE A 56 8.35 13.32 17.49
N ILE A 57 7.27 14.11 17.36
CA ILE A 57 6.40 14.48 18.48
C ILE A 57 5.80 13.22 19.13
N CYS A 58 5.19 12.31 18.37
CA CYS A 58 4.62 11.09 18.91
C CYS A 58 5.66 10.22 19.63
N CYS A 59 6.84 10.04 19.03
CA CYS A 59 7.93 9.26 19.65
C CYS A 59 8.43 9.91 20.94
N TRP A 60 8.62 11.24 20.93
CA TRP A 60 9.05 11.98 22.11
C TRP A 60 8.00 11.90 23.22
N ARG A 61 6.72 12.15 22.92
CA ARG A 61 5.63 12.03 23.90
C ARG A 61 5.49 10.60 24.44
N THR A 62 5.70 9.59 23.61
CA THR A 62 5.73 8.19 24.05
C THR A 62 6.86 7.95 25.05
N TYR A 63 8.05 8.50 24.77
CA TYR A 63 9.20 8.41 25.66
C TYR A 63 8.97 9.17 26.98
N GLU A 64 8.46 10.40 26.93
CA GLU A 64 8.14 11.22 28.09
C GLU A 64 7.11 10.54 29.00
N VAL A 65 6.01 10.02 28.45
CA VAL A 65 5.01 9.27 29.21
C VAL A 65 5.63 8.03 29.88
N PHE A 66 6.63 7.41 29.25
CA PHE A 66 7.35 6.27 29.81
C PHE A 66 8.34 6.66 30.91
N THR A 67 9.01 7.80 30.82
CA THR A 67 10.02 8.22 31.80
C THR A 67 9.41 8.95 33.00
N ASP A 68 8.43 9.82 32.75
CA ASP A 68 7.99 10.79 33.74
C ASP A 68 6.85 10.25 34.61
N TYR A 69 6.13 9.23 34.12
CA TYR A 69 5.10 8.58 34.90
C TYR A 69 5.69 7.51 35.84
N PRO A 70 5.41 7.54 37.15
CA PRO A 70 5.81 6.46 38.06
C PRO A 70 5.23 5.11 37.60
N GLY A 71 6.09 4.21 37.12
CA GLY A 71 5.70 2.95 36.51
C GLY A 71 5.75 2.93 34.97
N GLY A 72 6.09 4.03 34.29
CA GLY A 72 6.33 4.07 32.84
C GLY A 72 5.21 3.45 32.00
N SER A 73 5.41 2.22 31.52
CA SER A 73 4.39 1.47 30.75
C SER A 73 3.09 1.21 31.54
N TYR A 74 3.08 1.40 32.86
CA TYR A 74 1.85 1.38 33.64
C TYR A 74 0.92 2.59 33.36
N ASN A 75 1.33 3.61 32.61
CA ASN A 75 0.41 4.68 32.20
C ASN A 75 -0.57 4.18 31.10
N PRO A 76 -1.90 4.32 31.26
CA PRO A 76 -2.87 3.90 30.24
C PRO A 76 -2.65 4.54 28.86
N SER A 77 -2.14 5.78 28.83
CA SER A 77 -1.89 6.52 27.59
C SER A 77 -0.63 6.07 26.86
N PHE A 78 0.31 5.40 27.55
CA PHE A 78 1.57 4.95 26.95
C PHE A 78 1.32 4.09 25.71
N HIS A 79 0.39 3.14 25.82
CA HIS A 79 0.13 2.20 24.74
C HIS A 79 -0.47 2.85 23.50
N ILE A 80 -1.39 3.79 23.69
CA ILE A 80 -1.99 4.57 22.59
C ILE A 80 -0.87 5.37 21.91
N CYS A 81 -0.03 6.06 22.69
CA CYS A 81 1.06 6.87 22.17
C CYS A 81 2.06 6.04 21.37
N PHE A 82 2.44 4.87 21.88
CA PHE A 82 3.32 3.95 21.18
C PHE A 82 2.67 3.43 19.89
N GLY A 83 1.37 3.12 19.90
CA GLY A 83 0.61 2.72 18.71
C GLY A 83 0.62 3.79 17.61
N PHE A 84 0.36 5.05 17.97
CA PHE A 84 0.44 6.18 17.03
C PHE A 84 1.86 6.40 16.51
N SER A 85 2.87 6.35 17.38
CA SER A 85 4.28 6.43 16.99
C SER A 85 4.62 5.36 15.94
N PHE A 86 4.15 4.13 16.16
CA PHE A 86 4.35 3.02 15.23
C PHE A 86 3.72 3.29 13.87
N ILE A 87 2.48 3.79 13.82
CA ILE A 87 1.78 4.16 12.58
C ILE A 87 2.54 5.28 11.84
N MET A 88 3.03 6.29 12.57
CA MET A 88 3.78 7.39 11.95
C MET A 88 5.09 6.90 11.33
N VAL A 89 5.82 6.01 12.01
CA VAL A 89 7.03 5.36 11.47
C VAL A 89 6.69 4.56 10.21
N ILE A 90 5.63 3.75 10.24
CA ILE A 90 5.13 2.98 9.08
C ILE A 90 4.88 3.86 7.87
N ALA A 91 4.26 5.03 8.06
CA ALA A 91 3.87 5.91 6.97
C ALA A 91 5.05 6.76 6.45
N CYS A 92 6.01 7.08 7.32
CA CYS A 92 7.11 7.98 7.01
C CYS A 92 8.04 7.44 5.91
N PHE A 93 8.48 6.17 6.02
CA PHE A 93 9.40 5.59 5.04
C PHE A 93 8.81 5.52 3.60
N PRO A 94 7.61 4.97 3.38
CA PRO A 94 7.03 4.94 2.04
C PRO A 94 6.82 6.35 1.47
N LEU A 95 6.40 7.32 2.29
CA LEU A 95 6.19 8.69 1.83
C LEU A 95 7.49 9.35 1.35
N TRP A 96 8.58 9.23 2.10
CA TRP A 96 9.90 9.74 1.70
C TRP A 96 10.44 9.02 0.47
N LEU A 97 10.32 7.68 0.41
CA LEU A 97 10.76 6.92 -0.76
C LEU A 97 10.00 7.35 -2.02
N LEU A 98 8.68 7.56 -1.91
CA LEU A 98 7.86 8.08 -3.02
C LEU A 98 8.25 9.51 -3.41
N TYR A 99 8.69 10.35 -2.48
CA TYR A 99 9.17 11.70 -2.79
C TYR A 99 10.48 11.65 -3.60
N PHE A 100 11.42 10.81 -3.19
CA PHE A 100 12.71 10.68 -3.88
C PHE A 100 12.60 9.94 -5.23
N LYS A 101 11.68 8.97 -5.33
CA LYS A 101 11.49 8.11 -6.51
C LYS A 101 10.22 8.42 -7.31
N GLN A 102 9.72 9.64 -7.16
CA GLN A 102 8.44 10.04 -7.72
C GLN A 102 8.43 9.97 -9.25
N ASP A 103 9.52 10.41 -9.89
CA ASP A 103 9.61 10.50 -11.34
C ASP A 103 9.72 9.11 -11.97
N GLU A 104 10.50 8.21 -11.37
CA GLU A 104 10.60 6.81 -11.76
C GLU A 104 9.25 6.10 -11.64
N LEU A 105 8.56 6.23 -10.51
CA LEU A 105 7.25 5.61 -10.31
C LEU A 105 6.20 6.16 -11.29
N LYS A 106 6.14 7.49 -11.46
CA LYS A 106 5.25 8.16 -12.42
C LYS A 106 5.48 7.63 -13.84
N ASN A 107 6.73 7.55 -14.27
CA ASN A 107 7.10 7.09 -15.60
C ASN A 107 6.75 5.61 -15.79
N GLY A 108 7.07 4.76 -14.81
CA GLY A 108 6.75 3.34 -14.82
C GLY A 108 5.26 3.07 -14.92
N ILE A 109 4.44 3.76 -14.11
CA ILE A 109 2.97 3.61 -14.16
C ILE A 109 2.40 4.13 -15.48
N ASN A 110 2.86 5.29 -15.98
CA ASN A 110 2.42 5.81 -17.27
C ASN A 110 2.76 4.86 -18.44
N ARG A 111 3.97 4.29 -18.43
CA ARG A 111 4.39 3.29 -19.41
C ARG A 111 3.55 2.02 -19.30
N ALA A 112 3.31 1.53 -18.09
CA ALA A 112 2.45 0.37 -17.86
C ALA A 112 1.01 0.60 -18.35
N MET A 113 0.42 1.78 -18.09
CA MET A 113 -0.91 2.13 -18.59
C MET A 113 -0.95 2.17 -20.11
N ARG A 114 -0.01 2.89 -20.74
CA ARG A 114 0.08 3.01 -22.20
C ARG A 114 0.27 1.65 -22.87
N TYR A 115 1.22 0.86 -22.37
CA TYR A 115 1.48 -0.48 -22.88
C TYR A 115 0.26 -1.40 -22.72
N SER A 116 -0.47 -1.34 -21.60
CA SER A 116 -1.69 -2.13 -21.41
C SER A 116 -2.77 -1.82 -22.47
N VAL A 117 -2.88 -0.56 -22.91
CA VAL A 117 -3.79 -0.16 -23.99
C VAL A 117 -3.30 -0.65 -25.35
N GLN A 118 -2.00 -0.50 -25.62
CA GLN A 118 -1.38 -0.98 -26.86
C GLN A 118 -1.49 -2.50 -27.01
N PHE A 119 -1.21 -3.24 -25.92
CA PHE A 119 -1.33 -4.69 -25.88
C PHE A 119 -2.77 -5.13 -26.18
N GLN A 120 -3.78 -4.46 -25.60
CA GLN A 120 -5.17 -4.73 -25.92
C GLN A 120 -5.45 -4.53 -27.41
N GLY A 121 -5.02 -3.42 -28.01
CA GLY A 121 -5.25 -3.13 -29.43
C GLY A 121 -4.61 -4.15 -30.36
N ASN A 122 -3.37 -4.56 -30.06
CA ASN A 122 -2.60 -5.48 -30.90
C ASN A 122 -3.08 -6.93 -30.77
N TRP A 123 -3.37 -7.37 -29.56
CA TRP A 123 -3.51 -8.80 -29.24
C TRP A 123 -4.90 -9.19 -28.74
N MET A 124 -5.75 -8.22 -28.42
CA MET A 124 -7.08 -8.47 -27.85
C MET A 124 -8.17 -7.67 -28.58
N PRO A 125 -8.30 -7.76 -29.92
CA PRO A 125 -9.21 -6.91 -30.70
C PRO A 125 -10.69 -7.10 -30.32
N LYS A 126 -11.07 -8.30 -29.84
CA LYS A 126 -12.44 -8.60 -29.37
C LYS A 126 -12.67 -8.23 -27.89
N TYR A 127 -11.67 -7.68 -27.21
CA TYR A 127 -11.76 -7.36 -25.78
C TYR A 127 -12.51 -6.05 -25.58
N ILE A 128 -13.66 -6.17 -24.92
CA ILE A 128 -14.48 -5.05 -24.49
C ILE A 128 -14.22 -4.86 -22.98
N PRO A 129 -13.52 -3.79 -22.55
CA PRO A 129 -13.20 -3.57 -21.13
C PRO A 129 -14.44 -3.62 -20.24
N GLU A 130 -15.56 -3.06 -20.68
CA GLU A 130 -16.82 -2.99 -19.91
C GLU A 130 -17.41 -4.37 -19.60
N LYS A 131 -17.10 -5.39 -20.42
CA LYS A 131 -17.57 -6.77 -20.22
C LYS A 131 -16.51 -7.66 -19.56
N SER A 132 -15.27 -7.20 -19.44
CA SER A 132 -14.20 -8.01 -18.88
C SER A 132 -14.23 -8.04 -17.37
N PHE A 133 -14.14 -9.24 -16.79
CA PHE A 133 -13.99 -9.42 -15.35
C PHE A 133 -12.81 -8.63 -14.78
N TYR A 134 -11.63 -8.67 -15.42
CA TYR A 134 -10.43 -7.99 -14.90
C TYR A 134 -10.57 -6.47 -14.89
N SER A 135 -11.11 -5.87 -15.95
CA SER A 135 -11.33 -4.42 -15.99
C SER A 135 -12.35 -3.98 -14.94
N ARG A 136 -13.45 -4.73 -14.78
CA ARG A 136 -14.45 -4.46 -13.74
C ARG A 136 -13.92 -4.70 -12.33
N ALA A 137 -13.03 -5.68 -12.16
CA ALA A 137 -12.39 -5.94 -10.87
C ALA A 137 -11.51 -4.77 -10.42
N ILE A 138 -10.85 -4.06 -11.36
CA ILE A 138 -10.13 -2.83 -11.02
C ILE A 138 -11.10 -1.79 -10.44
N ASP A 139 -12.23 -1.55 -11.11
CA ASP A 139 -13.24 -0.59 -10.64
C ASP A 139 -13.78 -0.99 -9.26
N LEU A 140 -14.06 -2.28 -9.06
CA LEU A 140 -14.54 -2.85 -7.81
C LEU A 140 -13.51 -2.79 -6.68
N VAL A 141 -12.21 -2.71 -6.97
CA VAL A 141 -11.18 -2.51 -5.94
C VAL A 141 -10.97 -1.02 -5.67
N LEU A 142 -10.99 -0.18 -6.72
CA LEU A 142 -10.81 1.26 -6.58
C LEU A 142 -11.94 1.92 -5.81
N LEU A 143 -13.20 1.53 -6.04
CA LEU A 143 -14.36 2.18 -5.42
C LEU A 143 -14.39 2.02 -3.88
N PRO A 144 -14.27 0.81 -3.30
CA PRO A 144 -14.14 0.64 -1.86
C PRO A 144 -12.88 1.30 -1.32
N ASN A 145 -11.76 1.21 -2.06
CA ASN A 145 -10.51 1.86 -1.63
C ASN A 145 -10.71 3.38 -1.47
N ILE A 146 -11.31 4.05 -2.46
CA ILE A 146 -11.65 5.48 -2.38
C ILE A 146 -12.59 5.75 -1.20
N PHE A 147 -13.65 4.94 -1.04
CA PHE A 147 -14.62 5.13 0.02
C PHE A 147 -13.97 5.05 1.42
N PHE A 148 -13.32 3.92 1.74
CA PHE A 148 -12.75 3.70 3.07
C PHE A 148 -11.66 4.71 3.42
N THR A 149 -10.80 5.03 2.47
CA THR A 149 -9.70 5.98 2.71
C THR A 149 -10.17 7.43 2.75
N SER A 150 -11.30 7.78 2.12
CA SER A 150 -11.92 9.10 2.26
C SER A 150 -12.62 9.25 3.61
N CYS A 151 -13.15 8.16 4.19
CA CYS A 151 -13.73 8.15 5.53
C CYS A 151 -12.66 8.22 6.64
N GLY A 152 -11.48 7.66 6.39
CA GLY A 152 -10.41 7.56 7.39
C GLY A 152 -10.00 8.87 8.08
N PRO A 153 -9.76 9.99 7.37
CA PRO A 153 -9.41 11.26 8.01
C PRO A 153 -10.49 11.74 8.98
N TRP A 154 -11.76 11.48 8.68
CA TRP A 154 -12.88 11.87 9.54
C TRP A 154 -12.94 11.02 10.82
N THR A 155 -12.52 9.75 10.78
CA THR A 155 -12.41 8.95 12.00
C THR A 155 -11.26 9.44 12.87
N SER A 156 -10.13 9.86 12.27
CA SER A 156 -9.04 10.52 13.01
C SER A 156 -9.49 11.86 13.62
N PHE A 157 -10.26 12.66 12.88
CA PHE A 157 -10.86 13.89 13.40
C PHE A 157 -11.80 13.61 14.59
N GLY A 158 -12.67 12.60 14.46
CA GLY A 158 -13.54 12.16 15.54
C GLY A 158 -12.75 11.72 16.78
N PHE A 159 -11.64 10.99 16.59
CA PHE A 159 -10.75 10.59 17.69
C PHE A 159 -10.15 11.81 18.41
N PHE A 160 -9.69 12.82 17.68
CA PHE A 160 -9.19 14.07 18.29
C PHE A 160 -10.27 14.75 19.15
N LEU A 161 -11.50 14.82 18.66
CA LEU A 161 -12.61 15.44 19.41
C LEU A 161 -13.03 14.63 20.63
N MET A 162 -13.00 13.30 20.55
CA MET A 162 -13.41 12.41 21.65
C MET A 162 -12.37 12.30 22.75
N ALA A 163 -11.08 12.45 22.43
CA ALA A 163 -9.99 12.28 23.38
C ALA A 163 -8.89 13.35 23.22
N PRO A 164 -9.21 14.65 23.29
CA PRO A 164 -8.25 15.73 23.02
C PRO A 164 -7.08 15.74 23.99
N ASP A 165 -7.25 15.22 25.21
CA ASP A 165 -6.19 15.12 26.21
C ASP A 165 -5.17 13.98 25.95
N THR A 166 -5.31 13.21 24.85
CA THR A 166 -4.38 12.12 24.54
C THR A 166 -2.97 12.67 24.32
N PRO A 167 -1.92 12.15 25.00
CA PRO A 167 -0.56 12.73 24.92
C PRO A 167 0.10 12.74 23.54
N VAL A 168 -0.51 12.09 22.54
CA VAL A 168 -0.07 12.12 21.12
C VAL A 168 -0.21 13.49 20.47
N PHE A 169 -1.03 14.36 21.05
CA PHE A 169 -1.33 15.69 20.56
C PHE A 169 -0.35 16.71 21.12
N ALA A 170 0.23 17.55 20.26
CA ALA A 170 1.27 18.50 20.63
C ALA A 170 0.80 19.55 21.65
N HIS A 171 -0.49 19.92 21.64
CA HIS A 171 -1.01 20.90 22.59
C HIS A 171 -0.96 20.40 24.05
N THR A 172 -0.92 19.07 24.27
CA THR A 172 -0.82 18.47 25.62
C THR A 172 0.54 18.69 26.29
N ILE A 173 1.51 19.28 25.58
CA ILE A 173 2.79 19.74 26.15
C ILE A 173 2.58 20.99 27.02
N LEU A 174 1.56 21.79 26.72
CA LEU A 174 1.29 23.01 27.48
C LEU A 174 0.69 22.65 28.85
N PRO A 175 1.18 23.26 29.95
CA PRO A 175 0.64 22.99 31.26
C PRO A 175 -0.80 23.49 31.36
N LYS A 176 -1.69 22.67 31.93
CA LYS A 176 -3.11 23.01 32.10
C LYS A 176 -3.32 24.27 32.95
N THR A 177 -2.39 24.57 33.85
CA THR A 177 -2.39 25.80 34.68
C THR A 177 -2.33 27.09 33.85
N MET A 178 -1.88 27.06 32.58
CA MET A 178 -1.95 28.24 31.71
C MET A 178 -3.39 28.73 31.52
N THR A 179 -4.38 27.83 31.60
CA THR A 179 -5.80 28.19 31.45
C THR A 179 -6.36 29.03 32.59
N GLU A 180 -5.64 29.20 33.70
CA GLU A 180 -6.06 30.02 34.85
C GLU A 180 -6.05 31.53 34.53
N THR A 181 -5.26 31.95 33.53
CA THR A 181 -5.22 33.34 33.06
C THR A 181 -5.92 33.48 31.71
N MET A 182 -6.57 34.62 31.46
CA MET A 182 -7.24 34.88 30.17
C MET A 182 -6.28 34.73 28.97
N MET A 183 -5.05 35.26 29.10
CA MET A 183 -4.03 35.16 28.05
C MET A 183 -3.56 33.72 27.83
N GLY A 184 -3.35 32.95 28.90
CA GLY A 184 -2.95 31.55 28.78
C GLY A 184 -4.08 30.65 28.27
N TYR A 185 -5.34 30.94 28.62
CA TYR A 185 -6.51 30.30 28.00
C TYR A 185 -6.57 30.56 26.48
N LEU A 186 -6.35 31.81 26.04
CA LEU A 186 -6.31 32.14 24.62
C LEU A 186 -5.16 31.41 23.90
N ALA A 187 -3.96 31.42 24.48
CA ALA A 187 -2.79 30.71 23.94
C ALA A 187 -3.02 29.20 23.83
N TYR A 188 -3.61 28.58 24.86
CA TYR A 188 -3.96 27.16 24.86
C TYR A 188 -4.94 26.81 23.73
N ASN A 189 -5.99 27.62 23.53
CA ASN A 189 -6.95 27.40 22.45
C ASN A 189 -6.33 27.57 21.06
N VAL A 190 -5.43 28.54 20.88
CA VAL A 190 -4.67 28.68 19.63
C VAL A 190 -3.80 27.45 19.36
N ALA A 191 -3.12 26.93 20.39
CA ALA A 191 -2.32 25.72 20.27
C ALA A 191 -3.19 24.48 19.95
N LEU A 192 -4.32 24.31 20.64
CA LEU A 192 -5.29 23.25 20.37
C LEU A 192 -5.79 23.28 18.93
N MET A 193 -6.19 24.46 18.44
CA MET A 193 -6.64 24.63 17.05
C MET A 193 -5.53 24.35 16.03
N THR A 194 -4.31 24.80 16.32
CA THR A 194 -3.15 24.56 15.44
C THR A 194 -2.84 23.06 15.36
N ASP A 195 -2.82 22.38 16.50
CA ASP A 195 -2.59 20.95 16.60
C ASP A 195 -3.70 20.14 15.93
N LEU A 196 -4.96 20.57 16.03
CA LEU A 196 -6.07 19.98 15.30
C LEU A 196 -5.84 20.01 13.78
N PHE A 197 -5.48 21.17 13.22
CA PHE A 197 -5.20 21.28 11.78
C PHE A 197 -3.97 20.46 11.37
N PHE A 198 -2.93 20.44 12.20
CA PHE A 198 -1.71 19.70 11.96
C PHE A 198 -1.94 18.17 11.98
N PHE A 199 -2.65 17.69 13.00
CA PHE A 199 -3.03 16.28 13.15
C PHE A 199 -3.97 15.85 12.02
N PHE A 200 -4.99 16.64 11.70
CA PHE A 200 -5.90 16.33 10.60
C PHE A 200 -5.18 16.32 9.24
N GLY A 201 -4.29 17.29 8.98
CA GLY A 201 -3.47 17.32 7.77
C GLY A 201 -2.57 16.08 7.65
N THR A 202 -1.98 15.65 8.76
CA THR A 202 -1.17 14.43 8.83
C THR A 202 -2.03 13.18 8.61
N ALA A 203 -3.22 13.11 9.21
CA ALA A 203 -4.15 12.01 9.00
C ALA A 203 -4.55 11.88 7.52
N VAL A 204 -4.93 12.99 6.86
CA VAL A 204 -5.23 12.96 5.42
C VAL A 204 -4.02 12.52 4.60
N THR A 205 -2.81 12.92 4.97
CA THR A 205 -1.58 12.47 4.30
C THR A 205 -1.41 10.95 4.41
N VAL A 206 -1.56 10.37 5.60
CA VAL A 206 -1.46 8.91 5.82
C VAL A 206 -2.56 8.15 5.07
N TRP A 207 -3.81 8.60 5.17
CA TRP A 207 -4.93 7.95 4.47
C TRP A 207 -4.84 8.08 2.95
N GLY A 208 -4.40 9.23 2.45
CA GLY A 208 -4.15 9.45 1.04
C GLY A 208 -2.97 8.62 0.52
N LEU A 209 -1.96 8.34 1.34
CA LEU A 209 -0.87 7.40 1.03
C LEU A 209 -1.41 5.97 0.87
N ILE A 210 -2.31 5.51 1.74
CA ILE A 210 -2.97 4.20 1.62
C ILE A 210 -3.80 4.14 0.32
N LEU A 211 -4.59 5.18 0.04
CA LEU A 211 -5.38 5.27 -1.18
C LEU A 211 -4.48 5.24 -2.43
N ALA A 212 -3.30 5.89 -2.37
CA ALA A 212 -2.33 5.93 -3.45
C ALA A 212 -1.77 4.53 -3.73
N PHE A 213 -1.33 3.82 -2.69
CA PHE A 213 -0.86 2.45 -2.84
C PHE A 213 -1.93 1.52 -3.39
N GLY A 214 -3.16 1.57 -2.85
CA GLY A 214 -4.26 0.75 -3.35
C GLY A 214 -4.59 1.06 -4.82
N SER A 215 -4.62 2.33 -5.20
CA SER A 215 -4.97 2.77 -6.55
C SER A 215 -3.89 2.42 -7.59
N LEU A 216 -2.63 2.67 -7.27
CA LEU A 216 -1.50 2.35 -8.15
C LEU A 216 -1.33 0.83 -8.27
N SER A 217 -1.49 0.09 -7.17
CA SER A 217 -1.44 -1.37 -7.20
C SER A 217 -2.56 -1.93 -8.06
N ALA A 218 -3.80 -1.46 -7.93
CA ALA A 218 -4.91 -1.90 -8.79
C ALA A 218 -4.66 -1.58 -10.27
N THR A 219 -4.15 -0.38 -10.55
CA THR A 219 -3.80 0.08 -11.91
C THR A 219 -2.73 -0.79 -12.56
N PHE A 220 -1.77 -1.29 -11.78
CA PHE A 220 -0.65 -2.07 -12.32
C PHE A 220 -0.91 -3.58 -12.32
N VAL A 221 -1.39 -4.11 -11.19
CA VAL A 221 -1.50 -5.56 -10.96
C VAL A 221 -2.52 -6.20 -11.89
N PHE A 222 -3.75 -5.69 -11.95
CA PHE A 222 -4.82 -6.34 -12.72
C PHE A 222 -4.55 -6.41 -14.23
N PRO A 223 -4.05 -5.35 -14.89
CA PRO A 223 -3.64 -5.44 -16.29
C PRO A 223 -2.58 -6.51 -16.53
N ILE A 224 -1.55 -6.58 -15.69
CA ILE A 224 -0.52 -7.62 -15.77
C ILE A 224 -1.13 -9.01 -15.60
N CYS A 225 -2.06 -9.17 -14.65
CA CYS A 225 -2.77 -10.44 -14.45
C CYS A 225 -3.56 -10.84 -15.70
N SER A 226 -4.25 -9.89 -16.32
CA SER A 226 -5.02 -10.14 -17.53
C SER A 226 -4.12 -10.44 -18.73
N MET A 227 -3.05 -9.66 -18.96
CA MET A 227 -2.13 -9.85 -20.08
C MET A 227 -1.41 -11.21 -19.96
N ILE A 228 -0.77 -11.46 -18.82
CA ILE A 228 0.08 -12.65 -18.69
C ILE A 228 -0.76 -13.88 -18.34
N GLY A 229 -1.64 -13.77 -17.35
CA GLY A 229 -2.42 -14.90 -16.83
C GLY A 229 -3.49 -15.39 -17.80
N ARG A 230 -4.04 -14.50 -18.63
CA ARG A 230 -4.95 -14.88 -19.71
C ARG A 230 -4.17 -15.09 -20.99
N GLU A 231 -3.63 -14.03 -21.60
CA GLU A 231 -3.21 -14.05 -23.01
C GLU A 231 -1.90 -14.78 -23.28
N LEU A 232 -0.86 -14.54 -22.48
CA LEU A 232 0.45 -15.19 -22.67
C LEU A 232 0.49 -16.64 -22.17
N GLN A 233 -0.54 -17.10 -21.46
CA GLN A 233 -0.65 -18.49 -21.02
C GLN A 233 -1.24 -19.37 -22.14
N PHE A 234 -0.51 -20.40 -22.57
CA PHE A 234 -1.02 -21.35 -23.56
C PHE A 234 -2.09 -22.27 -22.95
N ARG A 235 -3.31 -22.26 -23.53
CA ARG A 235 -4.43 -23.15 -23.17
C ARG A 235 -5.01 -23.81 -24.44
N PRO A 236 -5.24 -25.13 -24.46
CA PRO A 236 -5.63 -25.86 -25.67
C PRO A 236 -7.00 -25.49 -26.28
N GLN A 237 -7.87 -24.79 -25.55
CA GLN A 237 -9.30 -24.66 -25.87
C GLN A 237 -9.71 -23.29 -26.45
N LEU A 238 -8.77 -22.48 -26.95
CA LEU A 238 -9.07 -21.12 -27.44
C LEU A 238 -8.69 -20.96 -28.91
N GLU A 239 -9.61 -21.34 -29.80
CA GLU A 239 -9.50 -21.26 -31.28
C GLU A 239 -9.20 -19.86 -31.81
N ASN A 240 -9.47 -18.78 -31.05
CA ASN A 240 -9.27 -17.40 -31.50
C ASN A 240 -7.89 -16.80 -31.15
N ARG A 241 -6.93 -17.57 -30.61
CA ARG A 241 -5.61 -17.06 -30.21
C ARG A 241 -4.50 -17.17 -31.25
N GLU A 242 -4.86 -17.62 -32.44
CA GLU A 242 -3.90 -18.06 -33.43
C GLU A 242 -2.86 -16.99 -33.77
N LYS A 243 -3.19 -15.69 -33.80
CA LYS A 243 -2.21 -14.67 -34.25
C LYS A 243 -1.04 -14.38 -33.29
N LEU A 244 -1.28 -14.32 -31.97
CA LEU A 244 -0.20 -14.09 -30.99
C LEU A 244 0.61 -15.38 -30.76
N LEU A 245 -0.10 -16.51 -30.68
CA LEU A 245 0.50 -17.80 -30.36
C LEU A 245 1.08 -18.53 -31.57
N SER A 246 0.73 -18.13 -32.81
CA SER A 246 1.31 -18.69 -34.04
C SER A 246 2.80 -18.38 -34.18
N ASN A 247 3.23 -17.23 -33.64
CA ASN A 247 4.64 -16.85 -33.65
C ASN A 247 5.16 -16.68 -32.23
N PHE A 248 5.94 -17.66 -31.78
CA PHE A 248 6.55 -17.65 -30.45
C PHE A 248 7.45 -16.42 -30.21
N VAL A 249 8.03 -15.83 -31.25
CA VAL A 249 8.83 -14.60 -31.15
C VAL A 249 8.00 -13.46 -30.56
N ASN A 250 6.73 -13.35 -30.94
CA ASN A 250 5.82 -12.34 -30.41
C ASN A 250 5.53 -12.58 -28.92
N VAL A 251 5.25 -13.83 -28.54
CA VAL A 251 5.01 -14.19 -27.12
C VAL A 251 6.21 -13.83 -26.25
N HIS A 252 7.42 -14.17 -26.72
CA HIS A 252 8.66 -13.85 -26.03
C HIS A 252 8.88 -12.33 -25.93
N HIS A 253 8.69 -11.60 -27.03
CA HIS A 253 8.80 -10.15 -27.07
C HIS A 253 7.86 -9.49 -26.06
N GLU A 254 6.58 -9.83 -26.11
CA GLU A 254 5.57 -9.27 -25.20
C GLU A 254 5.83 -9.63 -23.74
N TYR A 255 6.27 -10.86 -23.46
CA TYR A 255 6.66 -11.24 -22.09
C TYR A 255 7.82 -10.39 -21.55
N ASN A 256 8.85 -10.17 -22.38
CA ASN A 256 9.99 -9.33 -22.00
C ASN A 256 9.57 -7.87 -21.79
N CYS A 257 8.67 -7.34 -22.62
CA CYS A 257 8.11 -6.00 -22.41
C CYS A 257 7.40 -5.89 -21.06
N VAL A 258 6.56 -6.86 -20.69
CA VAL A 258 5.91 -6.86 -19.37
C VAL A 258 6.93 -7.04 -18.25
N GLN A 259 7.97 -7.84 -18.43
CA GLN A 259 9.03 -8.03 -17.44
C GLN A 259 9.81 -6.74 -17.19
N LEU A 260 10.13 -5.97 -18.23
CA LEU A 260 10.78 -4.68 -18.10
C LEU A 260 9.90 -3.66 -17.37
N LEU A 261 8.62 -3.57 -17.75
CA LEU A 261 7.65 -2.71 -17.06
C LEU A 261 7.49 -3.09 -15.60
N HIS A 262 7.45 -4.39 -15.32
CA HIS A 262 7.31 -4.89 -13.97
C HIS A 262 8.53 -4.56 -13.11
N ARG A 263 9.74 -4.71 -13.67
CA ARG A 263 10.98 -4.31 -13.01
C ARG A 263 10.99 -2.83 -12.68
N GLU A 264 10.66 -1.97 -13.65
CA GLU A 264 10.63 -0.51 -13.45
C GLU A 264 9.70 -0.09 -12.30
N VAL A 265 8.52 -0.72 -12.17
CA VAL A 265 7.59 -0.42 -11.07
C VAL A 265 8.04 -1.04 -9.74
N MET A 266 8.56 -2.27 -9.76
CA MET A 266 9.04 -2.96 -8.55
C MET A 266 10.34 -2.39 -7.99
N ASP A 267 11.15 -1.70 -8.78
CA ASP A 267 12.36 -1.00 -8.30
C ASP A 267 12.02 0.05 -7.22
N VAL A 268 10.79 0.59 -7.22
CA VAL A 268 10.29 1.49 -6.17
C VAL A 268 9.34 0.74 -5.22
N MET A 269 8.31 0.12 -5.78
CA MET A 269 7.24 -0.51 -4.98
C MET A 269 7.73 -1.74 -4.20
N GLY A 270 8.77 -2.43 -4.67
CA GLY A 270 9.32 -3.61 -4.03
C GLY A 270 9.90 -3.33 -2.64
N PHE A 271 10.61 -2.21 -2.47
CA PHE A 271 11.13 -1.77 -1.17
C PHE A 271 10.02 -1.36 -0.21
N ILE A 272 8.98 -0.71 -0.72
CA ILE A 272 7.81 -0.34 0.07
C ILE A 272 7.11 -1.61 0.56
N VAL A 273 6.85 -2.56 -0.33
CA VAL A 273 6.24 -3.86 0.00
C VAL A 273 7.06 -4.62 1.05
N LEU A 274 8.39 -4.63 0.93
CA LEU A 274 9.30 -5.23 1.92
C LEU A 274 9.15 -4.55 3.29
N TYR A 275 9.24 -3.22 3.33
CA TYR A 275 9.15 -2.45 4.56
C TYR A 275 7.78 -2.64 5.24
N THR A 276 6.69 -2.48 4.48
CA THR A 276 5.32 -2.68 4.95
C THR A 276 5.11 -4.10 5.46
N HIS A 277 5.67 -5.12 4.81
CA HIS A 277 5.58 -6.51 5.28
C HIS A 277 6.11 -6.69 6.70
N GLY A 278 7.32 -6.16 6.96
CA GLY A 278 7.94 -6.24 8.27
C GLY A 278 7.17 -5.45 9.32
N MET A 279 6.86 -4.19 9.01
CA MET A 279 6.25 -3.28 9.97
C MET A 279 4.81 -3.66 10.32
N PHE A 280 3.99 -4.11 9.37
CA PHE A 280 2.64 -4.60 9.68
C PHE A 280 2.67 -5.85 10.56
N GLY A 281 3.65 -6.72 10.37
CA GLY A 281 3.84 -7.88 11.25
C GLY A 281 4.12 -7.46 12.70
N GLN A 282 5.05 -6.52 12.89
CA GLN A 282 5.40 -5.98 14.20
C GLN A 282 4.24 -5.18 14.83
N PHE A 283 3.51 -4.41 14.05
CA PHE A 283 2.35 -3.65 14.52
C PHE A 283 1.22 -4.56 15.01
N CYS A 284 0.88 -5.62 14.27
CA CYS A 284 -0.11 -6.60 14.70
C CYS A 284 0.33 -7.33 15.98
N LEU A 285 1.62 -7.68 16.08
CA LEU A 285 2.20 -8.28 17.28
C LEU A 285 2.07 -7.36 18.49
N TYR A 286 2.41 -6.08 18.32
CA TYR A 286 2.27 -5.07 19.35
C TYR A 286 0.82 -4.94 19.83
N CYS A 287 -0.14 -4.74 18.90
CA CYS A 287 -1.55 -4.62 19.26
C CYS A 287 -2.07 -5.86 20.01
N ASN A 288 -1.78 -7.06 19.50
CA ASN A 288 -2.22 -8.30 20.15
C ASN A 288 -1.59 -8.48 21.54
N PHE A 289 -0.30 -8.18 21.68
CA PHE A 289 0.39 -8.24 22.96
C PHE A 289 -0.23 -7.28 23.97
N THR A 290 -0.42 -6.01 23.58
CA THR A 290 -1.03 -4.98 24.43
C THR A 290 -2.45 -5.35 24.85
N ILE A 291 -3.29 -5.83 23.92
CA ILE A 291 -4.65 -6.28 24.24
C ILE A 291 -4.65 -7.38 25.30
N ILE A 292 -3.78 -8.39 25.17
CA ILE A 292 -3.78 -9.54 26.08
C ILE A 292 -3.12 -9.20 27.42
N LYS A 293 -1.98 -8.51 27.39
CA LYS A 293 -1.19 -8.22 28.61
C LYS A 293 -1.86 -7.18 29.48
N GLU A 294 -2.49 -6.17 28.88
CA GLU A 294 -3.07 -5.02 29.56
C GLU A 294 -4.60 -5.04 29.52
N TRP A 295 -5.21 -6.21 29.29
CA TRP A 295 -6.67 -6.36 29.14
C TRP A 295 -7.47 -5.67 30.24
N ASP A 296 -7.10 -5.90 31.51
CA ASP A 296 -7.81 -5.35 32.67
C ASP A 296 -7.51 -3.86 32.93
N ARG A 297 -6.55 -3.29 32.21
CA ARG A 297 -6.01 -1.94 32.46
C ARG A 297 -6.30 -0.97 31.34
N LEU A 298 -6.49 -1.48 30.12
CA LEU A 298 -6.92 -0.69 28.98
C LEU A 298 -8.36 -0.27 29.19
N ASP A 299 -8.64 1.01 28.95
CA ASP A 299 -10.00 1.47 28.81
C ASP A 299 -10.66 0.81 27.58
N LEU A 300 -11.99 0.76 27.59
CA LEU A 300 -12.76 0.11 26.53
C LEU A 300 -12.46 0.70 25.15
N HIS A 301 -12.18 2.01 25.05
CA HIS A 301 -11.93 2.65 23.76
C HIS A 301 -10.58 2.22 23.18
N SER A 302 -9.52 2.22 24.00
CA SER A 302 -8.20 1.72 23.60
C SER A 302 -8.24 0.24 23.20
N LEU A 303 -8.97 -0.58 23.97
CA LEU A 303 -9.14 -2.00 23.68
C LEU A 303 -9.81 -2.22 22.31
N LEU A 304 -10.91 -1.50 22.05
CA LEU A 304 -11.61 -1.53 20.76
C LEU A 304 -10.72 -1.01 19.62
N LEU A 305 -9.98 0.08 19.85
CA LEU A 305 -9.10 0.68 18.86
C LEU A 305 -8.00 -0.29 18.43
N PHE A 306 -7.27 -0.90 19.37
CA PHE A 306 -6.24 -1.89 19.04
C PHE A 306 -6.82 -3.13 18.36
N THR A 307 -8.01 -3.56 18.77
CA THR A 307 -8.71 -4.70 18.15
C THR A 307 -9.06 -4.39 16.69
N VAL A 308 -9.62 -3.21 16.42
CA VAL A 308 -9.91 -2.77 15.05
C VAL A 308 -8.62 -2.64 14.24
N TRP A 309 -7.59 -2.00 14.77
CA TRP A 309 -6.31 -1.81 14.09
C TRP A 309 -5.63 -3.13 13.72
N THR A 310 -5.54 -4.09 14.65
CA THR A 310 -4.92 -5.39 14.35
C THR A 310 -5.74 -6.19 13.35
N LEU A 311 -7.06 -6.25 13.50
CA LEU A 311 -7.93 -6.98 12.57
C LEU A 311 -7.91 -6.38 11.17
N THR A 312 -8.06 -5.07 11.04
CA THR A 312 -8.02 -4.38 9.75
C THR A 312 -6.65 -4.56 9.08
N THR A 313 -5.55 -4.43 9.82
CA THR A 313 -4.20 -4.61 9.26
C THR A 313 -4.00 -6.06 8.78
N GLN A 314 -4.40 -7.05 9.59
CA GLN A 314 -4.30 -8.46 9.22
C GLN A 314 -5.16 -8.82 8.01
N ILE A 315 -6.41 -8.35 7.94
CA ILE A 315 -7.31 -8.61 6.81
C ILE A 315 -6.76 -7.94 5.55
N MET A 316 -6.47 -6.63 5.61
CA MET A 316 -5.99 -5.87 4.46
C MET A 316 -4.69 -6.45 3.90
N TRP A 317 -3.69 -6.66 4.77
CA TRP A 317 -2.40 -7.17 4.33
C TRP A 317 -2.46 -8.67 4.00
N GLY A 318 -3.25 -9.45 4.73
CA GLY A 318 -3.52 -10.85 4.41
C GLY A 318 -4.10 -11.01 3.00
N LEU A 319 -5.10 -10.20 2.64
CA LEU A 319 -5.65 -10.18 1.29
C LEU A 319 -4.60 -9.78 0.24
N ALA A 320 -3.78 -8.76 0.51
CA ALA A 320 -2.70 -8.36 -0.39
C ALA A 320 -1.68 -9.49 -0.61
N LEU A 321 -1.29 -10.20 0.46
CA LEU A 321 -0.37 -11.35 0.39
C LEU A 321 -1.01 -12.56 -0.31
N GLU A 322 -2.30 -12.83 -0.11
CA GLU A 322 -3.02 -13.91 -0.80
C GLU A 322 -3.08 -13.63 -2.30
N ILE A 323 -3.48 -12.41 -2.68
CA ILE A 323 -3.51 -11.99 -4.09
C ILE A 323 -2.10 -12.11 -4.67
N GLY A 324 -1.10 -11.48 -4.07
CA GLY A 324 0.29 -11.55 -4.54
C GLY A 324 0.82 -12.99 -4.66
N GLY A 325 0.52 -13.86 -3.69
CA GLY A 325 0.92 -15.26 -3.70
C GLY A 325 0.21 -16.10 -4.77
N ARG A 326 -1.07 -15.82 -5.06
CA ARG A 326 -1.79 -16.44 -6.19
C ARG A 326 -1.23 -15.97 -7.52
N LEU A 327 -0.88 -14.69 -7.62
CA LEU A 327 -0.27 -14.14 -8.82
C LEU A 327 1.10 -14.76 -9.08
N ASP A 328 1.99 -14.81 -8.10
CA ASP A 328 3.28 -15.51 -8.20
C ASP A 328 3.10 -16.96 -8.69
N SER A 329 2.15 -17.68 -8.10
CA SER A 329 1.84 -19.07 -8.48
C SER A 329 1.34 -19.19 -9.92
N ASN A 330 0.55 -18.23 -10.40
CA ASN A 330 0.05 -18.21 -11.77
C ASN A 330 1.15 -17.80 -12.76
N LEU A 331 1.94 -16.79 -12.44
CA LEU A 331 3.06 -16.29 -13.24
C LEU A 331 4.09 -17.38 -13.53
N LYS A 332 4.38 -18.24 -12.55
CA LYS A 332 5.25 -19.42 -12.73
C LYS A 332 4.70 -20.48 -13.67
N LYS A 333 3.39 -20.52 -13.93
CA LYS A 333 2.77 -21.48 -14.86
C LYS A 333 2.90 -21.03 -16.31
N ILE A 334 3.09 -19.73 -16.58
CA ILE A 334 3.11 -19.20 -17.95
C ILE A 334 4.27 -19.74 -18.77
N PRO A 335 5.56 -19.59 -18.37
CA PRO A 335 6.65 -20.19 -19.14
C PRO A 335 6.49 -21.71 -19.27
N LYS A 336 5.99 -22.39 -18.22
CA LYS A 336 5.73 -23.84 -18.26
C LYS A 336 4.69 -24.22 -19.31
N SER A 337 3.68 -23.38 -19.53
CA SER A 337 2.62 -23.62 -20.52
C SER A 337 3.14 -23.61 -21.96
N TRP A 338 4.24 -22.89 -22.24
CA TRP A 338 4.82 -22.80 -23.58
C TRP A 338 5.41 -24.11 -24.09
N LYS A 339 5.65 -25.09 -23.21
CA LYS A 339 6.02 -26.46 -23.62
C LYS A 339 4.95 -27.13 -24.49
N LYS A 340 3.70 -26.64 -24.44
CA LYS A 340 2.55 -27.20 -25.17
C LYS A 340 2.34 -26.55 -26.53
N ILE A 341 3.13 -25.54 -26.89
CA ILE A 341 3.08 -24.90 -28.20
C ILE A 341 3.52 -25.95 -29.22
N LYS A 342 2.69 -26.20 -30.23
CA LYS A 342 3.03 -27.09 -31.34
C LYS A 342 4.09 -26.38 -32.20
N THR A 343 5.18 -27.07 -32.48
CA THR A 343 6.28 -26.58 -33.31
C THR A 343 6.46 -27.54 -34.46
N GLU A 344 6.53 -27.02 -35.68
CA GLU A 344 6.77 -27.83 -36.87
C GLU A 344 8.26 -28.22 -36.97
N SER A 345 9.17 -27.30 -36.61
CA SER A 345 10.61 -27.53 -36.66
C SER A 345 11.21 -27.96 -35.30
N PRO A 346 12.14 -28.93 -35.29
CA PRO A 346 12.97 -29.23 -34.12
C PRO A 346 13.80 -28.03 -33.62
N GLN A 347 14.15 -27.09 -34.52
CA GLN A 347 14.91 -25.89 -34.16
C GLN A 347 14.05 -24.93 -33.32
N ASP A 348 12.79 -24.72 -33.69
CA ASP A 348 11.85 -23.89 -32.93
C ASP A 348 11.59 -24.47 -31.54
N LYS A 349 11.50 -25.80 -31.43
CA LYS A 349 11.36 -26.48 -30.14
C LYS A 349 12.57 -26.24 -29.23
N ARG A 350 13.78 -26.24 -29.79
CA ARG A 350 15.02 -25.91 -29.05
C ARG A 350 15.00 -24.45 -28.61
N LEU A 351 14.65 -23.52 -29.51
CA LEU A 351 14.53 -22.09 -29.21
C LEU A 351 13.51 -21.81 -28.10
N ILE A 352 12.30 -22.37 -28.20
CA ILE A 352 11.26 -22.26 -27.16
C ILE A 352 11.77 -22.79 -25.82
N THR A 353 12.51 -23.90 -25.83
CA THR A 353 13.07 -24.47 -24.60
C THR A 353 14.12 -23.57 -23.97
N GLN A 354 14.99 -22.96 -24.77
CA GLN A 354 16.00 -22.00 -24.30
C GLN A 354 15.34 -20.73 -23.75
N VAL A 355 14.44 -20.12 -24.51
CA VAL A 355 13.71 -18.91 -24.10
C VAL A 355 12.94 -19.16 -22.80
N ARG A 356 12.19 -20.26 -22.71
CA ARG A 356 11.46 -20.63 -21.48
C ARG A 356 12.37 -20.74 -20.25
N ARG A 357 13.61 -21.24 -20.43
CA ARG A 357 14.59 -21.34 -19.33
C ARG A 357 15.17 -19.97 -18.97
N SER A 358 15.29 -19.06 -19.93
CA SER A 358 15.78 -17.70 -19.70
C SER A 358 14.74 -16.77 -19.06
N CYS A 359 13.44 -16.98 -19.31
CA CYS A 359 12.36 -16.16 -18.75
C CYS A 359 12.21 -16.39 -17.24
N ARG A 360 12.60 -15.39 -16.45
CA ARG A 360 12.39 -15.39 -15.00
C ARG A 360 10.94 -15.02 -14.69
N PRO A 361 10.24 -15.76 -13.81
CA PRO A 361 8.92 -15.38 -13.35
C PRO A 361 8.93 -13.99 -12.73
N LEU A 362 7.86 -13.22 -12.98
CA LEU A 362 7.66 -11.93 -12.31
C LEU A 362 7.36 -12.19 -10.83
N ASN A 363 8.12 -11.52 -9.96
CA ASN A 363 8.00 -11.65 -8.52
C ASN A 363 7.66 -10.30 -7.91
N PHE A 364 6.59 -10.21 -7.12
CA PHE A 364 6.25 -8.99 -6.40
C PHE A 364 7.10 -8.85 -5.14
N GLY A 365 7.83 -7.75 -5.01
CA GLY A 365 8.71 -7.44 -3.88
C GLY A 365 10.07 -6.87 -4.33
N ALA A 366 10.97 -6.65 -3.39
CA ALA A 366 12.34 -6.20 -3.67
C ALA A 366 13.18 -7.36 -4.22
N GLU A 367 13.60 -7.28 -5.49
CA GLU A 367 14.36 -8.33 -6.15
C GLU A 367 15.63 -8.71 -5.34
N GLY A 368 15.85 -10.02 -5.15
CA GLY A 368 16.98 -10.55 -4.36
C GLY A 368 16.78 -10.55 -2.84
N ILE A 369 15.87 -9.73 -2.29
CA ILE A 369 15.69 -9.59 -0.83
C ILE A 369 14.38 -10.23 -0.37
N PHE A 370 13.26 -9.82 -0.97
CA PHE A 370 11.92 -10.23 -0.55
C PHE A 370 10.99 -10.42 -1.74
N SER A 371 10.27 -11.54 -1.74
CA SER A 371 9.27 -11.84 -2.76
C SER A 371 8.04 -12.45 -2.11
N ILE A 372 6.88 -11.93 -2.47
CA ILE A 372 5.59 -12.47 -2.06
C ILE A 372 5.38 -13.81 -2.80
N LYS A 373 5.28 -14.88 -2.02
CA LYS A 373 4.98 -16.24 -2.47
C LYS A 373 3.68 -16.70 -1.83
N ARG A 374 3.10 -17.78 -2.34
CA ARG A 374 1.90 -18.39 -1.74
C ARG A 374 2.05 -18.75 -0.26
N ASN A 375 3.25 -19.10 0.19
CA ASN A 375 3.49 -19.39 1.62
C ASN A 375 3.77 -18.15 2.47
N THR A 376 3.93 -16.95 1.88
CA THR A 376 4.20 -15.72 2.62
C THR A 376 3.04 -15.35 3.53
N ILE A 377 1.78 -15.50 3.09
CA ILE A 377 0.60 -15.28 3.94
C ILE A 377 0.57 -16.21 5.15
N LEU A 378 0.83 -17.51 4.94
CA LEU A 378 0.86 -18.50 6.03
C LEU A 378 1.99 -18.19 7.02
N LYS A 379 3.16 -17.77 6.53
CA LYS A 379 4.28 -17.33 7.38
C LYS A 379 3.94 -16.06 8.16
N PHE A 380 3.26 -15.11 7.54
CA PHE A 380 2.83 -13.87 8.17
C PHE A 380 1.86 -14.14 9.32
N LEU A 381 0.75 -14.84 9.05
CA LEU A 381 -0.26 -15.16 10.09
C LEU A 381 0.32 -16.04 11.19
N ARG A 382 1.09 -17.08 10.82
CA ARG A 382 1.79 -17.93 11.80
C ARG A 382 2.79 -17.11 12.63
N GLY A 383 3.47 -16.15 12.02
CA GLY A 383 4.40 -15.23 12.68
C GLY A 383 3.71 -14.37 13.72
N ILE A 384 2.54 -13.81 13.40
CA ILE A 384 1.72 -13.03 14.35
C ILE A 384 1.28 -13.91 15.52
N VAL A 385 0.68 -15.07 15.26
CA VAL A 385 0.20 -15.96 16.33
C VAL A 385 1.35 -16.41 17.22
N LYS A 386 2.43 -16.96 16.63
CA LYS A 386 3.59 -17.44 17.41
C LYS A 386 4.31 -16.32 18.14
N GLY A 387 4.46 -15.16 17.51
CA GLY A 387 5.13 -14.01 18.13
C GLY A 387 4.34 -13.48 19.32
N THR A 388 3.01 -13.45 19.22
CA THR A 388 2.12 -13.06 20.33
C THR A 388 2.32 -14.00 21.53
N PHE A 389 2.22 -15.32 21.32
CA PHE A 389 2.46 -16.30 22.39
C PHE A 389 3.88 -16.21 22.97
N ARG A 390 4.90 -16.04 22.13
CA ARG A 390 6.28 -15.91 22.61
C ARG A 390 6.47 -14.66 23.48
N ALA A 391 5.88 -13.53 23.08
CA ALA A 391 5.94 -12.29 23.85
C ALA A 391 5.29 -12.48 25.24
N LEU A 392 4.11 -13.12 25.29
CA LEU A 392 3.43 -13.43 26.54
C LEU A 392 4.24 -14.37 27.45
N LEU A 393 4.83 -15.43 26.89
CA LEU A 393 5.64 -16.37 27.67
C LEU A 393 6.96 -15.77 28.18
N THR A 394 7.50 -14.75 27.50
CA THR A 394 8.74 -14.09 27.92
C THR A 394 8.51 -13.13 29.09
N ILE A 395 7.33 -12.51 29.15
CA ILE A 395 6.96 -11.49 30.16
C ILE A 395 6.12 -12.09 31.31
N GLY A 396 5.60 -13.31 31.15
CA GLY A 396 4.88 -14.07 32.19
C GLY A 396 5.80 -14.78 33.21
N LYS A 397 7.11 -14.57 33.11
CA LYS A 397 8.08 -14.82 34.19
C LYS A 397 8.44 -13.50 34.82
#